data_AF-A0A8T7BR59-F1
#
_entry.id   AF-A0A8T7BR59-F1
#
_cell.length_a   1.000
_cell.length_b   1.000
_cell.length_c   1.000
_cell.angle_alpha   90.00
_cell.angle_beta   90.00
_cell.angle_gamma   90.00
#
_symmetry.space_group_name_H-M   'P 1'
#
loop_
_entity.id
_entity.type
_entity.pdbx_description
1 polymer ?
#
loop_
_entity_poly.entity_id
_entity_poly.type
_entity_poly.pdbx_seq_one_letter_code
_entity_poly.pdbx_strand_id
1 'polypeptide(L)'
;MKSIKDLLFTPVIYTVIICFSATAYAQSKWWESGKDALNNLLGSQSSDTLSIDDIGDGLKEALRVGSDTVVNQLGMDDGFNNDPAIHIPLPDNLNSVQSALDKVGMASMLDDLELRLNRSAEAATPKAKQIFFDTISQMTIEDVNGIYNGPEDAATRYLQSKMTTPLKDEMRPVVIDSISEVGAVQSYDNVMNKYRAIPFVPDVKADITNHVLDKT
;
A
#
# COMPACT_ATOMS: atom_id res chain seq x y z
N MET A 1 -10.38 22.45 -13.72
CA MET A 1 -10.33 22.32 -12.25
C MET A 1 -10.16 20.85 -11.91
N LYS A 2 -8.92 20.40 -11.68
CA LYS A 2 -8.66 19.05 -11.14
C LYS A 2 -9.05 19.09 -9.66
N SER A 3 -9.87 18.16 -9.19
CA SER A 3 -10.41 18.18 -7.82
C SER A 3 -9.30 17.92 -6.82
N ILE A 4 -9.36 18.48 -5.60
CA ILE A 4 -8.42 18.20 -4.50
C ILE A 4 -8.32 16.68 -4.23
N LYS A 5 -9.41 15.96 -4.52
CA LYS A 5 -9.46 14.50 -4.55
C LYS A 5 -8.43 13.93 -5.53
N ASP A 6 -8.33 14.44 -6.75
CA ASP A 6 -7.39 13.92 -7.78
C ASP A 6 -5.91 14.13 -7.43
N LEU A 7 -5.62 15.05 -6.50
CA LEU A 7 -4.28 15.53 -6.15
C LEU A 7 -3.66 14.71 -4.99
N LEU A 8 -4.48 14.28 -4.03
CA LEU A 8 -4.12 13.35 -2.97
C LEU A 8 -4.26 11.88 -3.41
N PHE A 9 -5.10 11.61 -4.42
CA PHE A 9 -5.42 10.24 -4.86
C PHE A 9 -4.34 9.57 -5.69
N THR A 10 -3.70 10.29 -6.60
CA THR A 10 -2.67 9.71 -7.46
C THR A 10 -1.48 9.19 -6.68
N PRO A 11 -0.89 9.90 -5.70
CA PRO A 11 0.17 9.33 -4.89
C PRO A 11 -0.37 8.23 -3.96
N VAL A 12 -1.46 8.42 -3.20
CA VAL A 12 -1.89 7.42 -2.19
C VAL A 12 -2.34 6.08 -2.82
N ILE A 13 -3.05 6.10 -3.95
CA ILE A 13 -3.39 4.84 -4.66
C ILE A 13 -2.13 4.21 -5.25
N TYR A 14 -1.22 4.99 -5.83
CA TYR A 14 0.06 4.45 -6.28
C TYR A 14 0.88 3.95 -5.11
N THR A 15 0.89 4.58 -3.93
CA THR A 15 1.64 4.17 -2.74
C THR A 15 1.02 2.94 -2.10
N VAL A 16 -0.30 2.77 -2.06
CA VAL A 16 -0.91 1.49 -1.62
C VAL A 16 -0.59 0.35 -2.61
N ILE A 17 -0.56 0.63 -3.91
CA ILE A 17 -0.12 -0.33 -4.94
C ILE A 17 1.41 -0.58 -4.86
N ILE A 18 2.19 0.45 -4.51
CA ILE A 18 3.66 0.45 -4.40
C ILE A 18 4.14 -0.04 -3.03
N CYS A 19 3.31 -0.06 -1.97
CA CYS A 19 3.63 -0.67 -0.68
C CYS A 19 3.63 -2.20 -0.78
N PHE A 20 3.01 -2.77 -1.83
CA PHE A 20 3.28 -4.15 -2.26
C PHE A 20 4.59 -4.31 -3.06
N SER A 21 5.25 -3.19 -3.39
CA SER A 21 6.57 -3.14 -4.03
C SER A 21 7.65 -2.51 -3.13
N ALA A 22 7.34 -2.21 -1.86
CA ALA A 22 8.35 -2.06 -0.84
C ALA A 22 9.02 -3.42 -0.71
N THR A 23 10.14 -3.52 -1.41
CA THR A 23 11.07 -4.62 -1.47
C THR A 23 11.05 -5.44 -0.19
N ALA A 24 10.53 -6.65 -0.27
CA ALA A 24 10.89 -7.73 0.64
C ALA A 24 12.36 -8.11 0.40
N TYR A 25 13.31 -7.17 0.57
CA TYR A 25 14.68 -7.48 0.96
C TYR A 25 14.70 -7.79 2.46
N ALA A 26 13.75 -8.58 2.93
CA ALA A 26 13.66 -8.99 4.31
C ALA A 26 12.98 -10.34 4.46
N GLN A 27 13.13 -11.29 3.53
CA GLN A 27 12.55 -12.62 3.74
C GLN A 27 13.16 -13.72 2.83
N SER A 28 14.49 -13.81 2.76
CA SER A 28 15.15 -14.98 2.15
C SER A 28 15.12 -16.23 3.03
N LYS A 29 14.85 -16.09 4.34
CA LYS A 29 14.94 -17.21 5.31
C LYS A 29 13.63 -17.95 5.55
N TRP A 30 12.48 -17.29 5.56
CA TRP A 30 11.22 -17.92 5.96
C TRP A 30 10.67 -18.91 4.90
N TRP A 31 10.89 -18.65 3.61
CA TRP A 31 10.43 -19.51 2.52
C TRP A 31 11.27 -20.79 2.45
N GLU A 32 12.60 -20.67 2.58
CA GLU A 32 13.49 -21.82 2.80
C GLU A 32 13.14 -22.56 4.09
N SER A 33 12.93 -21.84 5.20
CA SER A 33 12.53 -22.47 6.46
C SER A 33 11.17 -23.16 6.38
N GLY A 34 10.24 -22.64 5.57
CA GLY A 34 8.94 -23.25 5.31
C GLY A 34 9.07 -24.52 4.48
N LYS A 35 9.89 -24.49 3.42
CA LYS A 35 10.22 -25.67 2.62
C LYS A 35 10.96 -26.73 3.45
N ASP A 36 11.89 -26.33 4.30
CA ASP A 36 12.68 -27.23 5.16
C ASP A 36 11.88 -27.80 6.33
N ALA A 37 11.01 -27.01 6.95
CA ALA A 37 10.09 -27.49 7.97
C ALA A 37 9.09 -28.48 7.38
N LEU A 38 8.57 -28.18 6.18
CA LEU A 38 7.70 -29.07 5.44
C LEU A 38 8.44 -30.35 5.05
N ASN A 39 9.65 -30.27 4.49
CA ASN A 39 10.46 -31.44 4.13
C ASN A 39 10.85 -32.29 5.34
N ASN A 40 11.13 -31.70 6.51
CA ASN A 40 11.44 -32.45 7.73
C ASN A 40 10.20 -33.08 8.38
N LEU A 41 9.02 -32.46 8.26
CA LEU A 41 7.74 -33.06 8.64
C LEU A 41 7.34 -34.20 7.68
N LEU A 42 7.61 -34.04 6.39
CA LEU A 42 7.31 -35.03 5.33
C LEU A 42 8.34 -36.17 5.24
N GLY A 43 9.55 -35.98 5.77
CA GLY A 43 10.63 -36.97 5.74
C GLY A 43 10.45 -38.16 6.69
N SER A 44 9.45 -38.14 7.57
CA SER A 44 9.20 -39.21 8.56
C SER A 44 7.92 -40.02 8.35
N GLN A 45 7.11 -39.71 7.33
CA GLN A 45 5.88 -40.46 7.10
C GLN A 45 5.64 -40.62 5.60
N SER A 46 5.82 -41.85 5.14
CA SER A 46 5.31 -42.49 3.92
C SER A 46 5.01 -41.58 2.71
N SER A 47 5.74 -41.84 1.63
CA SER A 47 5.55 -41.33 0.28
C SER A 47 4.17 -41.64 -0.31
N ASP A 48 3.10 -41.02 0.19
CA ASP A 48 2.01 -40.60 -0.67
C ASP A 48 2.50 -39.32 -1.35
N THR A 49 2.76 -39.41 -2.65
CA THR A 49 2.97 -38.25 -3.51
C THR A 49 1.79 -37.31 -3.30
N LEU A 50 2.01 -36.19 -2.60
CA LEU A 50 1.03 -35.13 -2.44
C LEU A 50 0.41 -34.82 -3.79
N SER A 51 -0.92 -34.81 -3.87
CA SER A 51 -1.58 -34.39 -5.10
C SER A 51 -1.17 -32.94 -5.39
N ILE A 52 -1.15 -32.56 -6.67
CA ILE A 52 -1.02 -31.16 -7.07
C ILE A 52 -2.08 -30.28 -6.36
N ASP A 53 -3.21 -30.89 -5.99
CA ASP A 53 -4.30 -30.28 -5.24
C ASP A 53 -3.91 -29.95 -3.79
N ASP A 54 -3.22 -30.87 -3.08
CA ASP A 54 -2.78 -30.65 -1.70
C ASP A 54 -1.74 -29.51 -1.62
N ILE A 55 -0.87 -29.43 -2.63
CA ILE A 55 0.11 -28.34 -2.78
C ILE A 55 -0.62 -27.02 -3.04
N GLY A 56 -1.67 -27.04 -3.87
CA GLY A 56 -2.50 -25.88 -4.15
C GLY A 56 -3.24 -25.34 -2.94
N ASP A 57 -3.85 -26.21 -2.15
CA ASP A 57 -4.58 -25.82 -0.95
C ASP A 57 -3.61 -25.28 0.12
N GLY A 58 -2.45 -25.92 0.30
CA GLY A 58 -1.41 -25.44 1.21
C GLY A 58 -0.87 -24.06 0.82
N LEU A 59 -0.63 -23.82 -0.48
CA LEU A 59 -0.17 -22.52 -0.98
C LEU A 59 -1.24 -21.44 -0.78
N LYS A 60 -2.50 -21.72 -1.12
CA LYS A 60 -3.61 -20.79 -0.93
C LYS A 60 -3.78 -20.42 0.53
N GLU A 61 -3.70 -21.39 1.44
CA GLU A 61 -3.83 -21.15 2.87
C GLU A 61 -2.66 -20.31 3.41
N ALA A 62 -1.42 -20.60 2.99
CA ALA A 62 -0.26 -19.80 3.37
C ALA A 62 -0.40 -18.34 2.88
N LEU A 63 -0.86 -18.13 1.65
CA LEU A 63 -1.12 -16.79 1.11
C LEU A 63 -2.26 -16.08 1.84
N ARG A 64 -3.31 -16.81 2.21
CA ARG A 64 -4.44 -16.26 2.97
C ARG A 64 -3.98 -15.78 4.34
N VAL A 65 -3.26 -16.62 5.09
CA VAL A 65 -2.72 -16.29 6.42
C VAL A 65 -1.69 -15.16 6.34
N GLY A 66 -0.80 -15.19 5.34
CA GLY A 66 0.18 -14.13 5.11
C GLY A 66 -0.48 -12.79 4.82
N SER A 67 -1.46 -12.76 3.91
CA SER A 67 -2.21 -11.56 3.57
C SER A 67 -3.00 -11.03 4.77
N ASP A 68 -3.63 -11.92 5.54
CA ASP A 68 -4.34 -11.54 6.77
C ASP A 68 -3.39 -10.90 7.79
N THR A 69 -2.23 -11.51 8.01
CA THR A 69 -1.22 -11.00 8.95
C THR A 69 -0.74 -9.61 8.56
N VAL A 70 -0.39 -9.41 7.28
CA VAL A 70 0.07 -8.10 6.78
C VAL A 70 -1.05 -7.07 6.87
N VAL A 71 -2.28 -7.39 6.45
CA VAL A 71 -3.40 -6.46 6.53
C VAL A 71 -3.70 -6.06 7.98
N ASN A 72 -3.66 -7.00 8.92
CA ASN A 72 -3.87 -6.70 10.33
C ASN A 72 -2.72 -5.84 10.89
N GLN A 73 -1.47 -6.11 10.50
CA GLN A 73 -0.31 -5.32 10.95
C GLN A 73 -0.37 -3.88 10.43
N LEU A 74 -0.71 -3.71 9.16
CA LEU A 74 -0.73 -2.41 8.49
C LEU A 74 -1.99 -1.59 8.80
N GLY A 75 -3.08 -2.25 9.18
CA GLY A 75 -4.32 -1.59 9.62
C GLY A 75 -4.31 -1.12 11.08
N MET A 76 -3.25 -1.42 11.84
CA MET A 76 -3.08 -0.93 13.20
C MET A 76 -2.61 0.52 13.22
N ASP A 77 -2.83 1.17 14.37
CA ASP A 77 -2.29 2.50 14.61
C ASP A 77 -0.75 2.50 14.44
N ASP A 78 -0.26 3.44 13.64
CA ASP A 78 1.15 3.58 13.25
C ASP A 78 1.70 2.42 12.41
N GLY A 79 0.83 1.56 11.87
CA GLY A 79 1.21 0.48 10.96
C GLY A 79 1.87 1.00 9.67
N PHE A 80 1.49 2.21 9.21
CA PHE A 80 2.17 2.90 8.12
C PHE A 80 3.15 3.95 8.63
N ASN A 81 2.72 4.77 9.60
CA ASN A 81 3.46 5.95 10.01
C ASN A 81 4.83 5.63 10.67
N ASN A 82 4.97 4.48 11.34
CA ASN A 82 6.22 4.08 11.98
C ASN A 82 7.07 3.12 11.13
N ASP A 83 6.58 2.66 9.99
CA ASP A 83 7.32 1.74 9.12
C ASP A 83 7.99 2.51 7.97
N PRO A 84 9.32 2.68 7.98
CA PRO A 84 10.03 3.47 6.97
C PRO A 84 9.96 2.86 5.56
N ALA A 85 9.59 1.58 5.41
CA ALA A 85 9.48 0.94 4.10
C ALA A 85 8.17 1.30 3.37
N ILE A 86 7.14 1.69 4.12
CA ILE A 86 5.78 1.91 3.58
C ILE A 86 5.15 3.23 4.03
N HIS A 87 5.84 4.00 4.89
CA HIS A 87 5.46 5.35 5.26
C HIS A 87 5.13 6.18 4.03
N ILE A 88 4.03 6.93 4.10
CA ILE A 88 3.57 7.80 3.03
C ILE A 88 4.07 9.22 3.31
N PRO A 89 5.14 9.69 2.64
CA PRO A 89 5.60 11.05 2.82
C PRO A 89 4.66 12.04 2.13
N LEU A 90 4.74 13.31 2.53
CA LEU A 90 4.13 14.38 1.76
C LEU A 90 4.71 14.45 0.33
N PRO A 91 3.88 14.80 -0.67
CA PRO A 91 4.37 14.96 -2.03
C PRO A 91 5.30 16.17 -2.18
N ASP A 92 6.32 16.03 -3.04
CA ASP A 92 7.40 17.02 -3.24
C ASP A 92 6.91 18.43 -3.62
N ASN A 93 5.72 18.53 -4.22
CA ASN A 93 5.10 19.81 -4.55
C ASN A 93 4.73 20.65 -3.31
N LEU A 94 4.72 20.05 -2.11
CA LEU A 94 4.53 20.73 -0.84
C LEU A 94 5.83 21.22 -0.21
N ASN A 95 7.01 20.94 -0.77
CA ASN A 95 8.30 21.39 -0.21
C ASN A 95 8.38 22.93 -0.09
N SER A 96 7.83 23.65 -1.08
CA SER A 96 7.73 25.12 -1.03
C SER A 96 6.74 25.61 0.03
N VAL A 97 5.67 24.83 0.26
CA VAL A 97 4.67 25.11 1.30
C VAL A 97 5.27 24.90 2.68
N GLN A 98 6.00 23.80 2.87
CA GLN A 98 6.77 23.48 4.07
C GLN A 98 7.76 24.59 4.40
N SER A 99 8.60 24.97 3.44
CA SER A 99 9.61 26.02 3.62
C SER A 99 9.02 27.38 4.02
N ALA A 100 7.81 27.70 3.54
CA ALA A 100 7.14 28.95 3.90
C ALA A 100 6.48 28.88 5.27
N LEU A 101 5.82 27.77 5.60
CA LEU A 101 5.16 27.58 6.89
C LEU A 101 6.18 27.44 8.03
N ASP A 102 7.33 26.81 7.77
CA ASP A 102 8.42 26.70 8.73
C ASP A 102 8.96 28.08 9.14
N LYS A 103 9.14 29.00 8.18
CA LYS A 103 9.57 30.39 8.44
C LYS A 103 8.64 31.18 9.35
N VAL A 104 7.37 30.77 9.47
CA VAL A 104 6.37 31.41 10.33
C VAL A 104 6.00 30.55 11.54
N GLY A 105 6.76 29.49 11.83
CA GLY A 105 6.57 28.61 12.98
C GLY A 105 5.34 27.68 12.87
N MET A 106 4.90 27.38 11.66
CA MET A 106 3.72 26.54 11.36
C MET A 106 4.10 25.19 10.71
N ALA A 107 5.35 24.74 10.86
CA ALA A 107 5.82 23.46 10.30
C ALA A 107 4.97 22.26 10.75
N SER A 108 4.50 22.25 12.00
CA SER A 108 3.69 21.17 12.59
C SER A 108 2.36 20.91 11.88
N MET A 109 1.86 21.85 11.07
CA MET A 109 0.65 21.64 10.27
C MET A 109 0.88 20.63 9.14
N LEU A 110 2.10 20.57 8.60
CA LEU A 110 2.45 19.57 7.59
C LEU A 110 2.69 18.21 8.23
N ASP A 111 3.28 18.18 9.42
CA ASP A 111 3.45 16.94 10.18
C ASP A 111 2.08 16.30 10.50
N ASP A 112 1.07 17.10 10.90
CA ASP A 112 -0.31 16.61 11.08
C ASP A 112 -0.93 16.12 9.77
N LEU A 113 -0.69 16.81 8.65
CA LEU A 113 -1.18 16.37 7.34
C LEU A 113 -0.55 15.03 6.93
N GLU A 114 0.76 14.88 7.09
CA GLU A 114 1.48 13.63 6.80
C GLU A 114 0.98 12.48 7.67
N LEU A 115 0.82 12.72 8.97
CA LEU A 115 0.26 11.75 9.90
C LEU A 115 -1.14 11.31 9.43
N ARG A 116 -2.03 12.25 9.09
CA ARG A 116 -3.38 11.92 8.61
C ARG A 116 -3.38 11.15 7.29
N LEU A 117 -2.42 11.39 6.40
CA LEU A 117 -2.28 10.56 5.19
C LEU A 117 -1.95 9.11 5.54
N ASN A 118 -1.02 8.90 6.47
CA ASN A 118 -0.68 7.56 6.95
C ASN A 118 -1.86 6.90 7.68
N ARG A 119 -2.59 7.65 8.53
CA ARG A 119 -3.83 7.16 9.16
C ARG A 119 -4.92 6.80 8.14
N SER A 120 -4.98 7.51 7.02
CA SER A 120 -5.90 7.19 5.92
C SER A 120 -5.57 5.81 5.31
N ALA A 121 -4.28 5.51 5.15
CA ALA A 121 -3.82 4.22 4.64
C ALA A 121 -4.07 3.08 5.62
N GLU A 122 -3.79 3.31 6.92
CA GLU A 122 -4.12 2.38 8.01
C GLU A 122 -5.62 2.05 8.01
N ALA A 123 -6.49 3.07 7.94
CA ALA A 123 -7.95 2.87 7.91
C ALA A 123 -8.46 2.20 6.61
N ALA A 124 -7.75 2.34 5.49
CA ALA A 124 -8.10 1.72 4.22
C ALA A 124 -7.66 0.24 4.13
N THR A 125 -6.57 -0.14 4.80
CA THR A 125 -5.97 -1.47 4.70
C THR A 125 -6.90 -2.62 5.09
N PRO A 126 -7.63 -2.59 6.22
CA PRO A 126 -8.53 -3.69 6.58
C PRO A 126 -9.70 -3.84 5.59
N LYS A 127 -10.08 -2.76 4.91
CA LYS A 127 -11.14 -2.75 3.88
C LYS A 127 -10.68 -3.47 2.59
N ALA A 128 -9.37 -3.61 2.36
CA ALA A 128 -8.79 -4.35 1.23
C ALA A 128 -8.74 -5.88 1.43
N LYS A 129 -8.91 -6.36 2.68
CA LYS A 129 -8.74 -7.78 3.05
C LYS A 129 -9.54 -8.74 2.16
N GLN A 130 -10.81 -8.40 1.91
CA GLN A 130 -11.70 -9.26 1.13
C GLN A 130 -11.21 -9.43 -0.31
N ILE A 131 -10.63 -8.39 -0.91
CA ILE A 131 -10.12 -8.42 -2.28
C ILE A 131 -8.94 -9.40 -2.41
N PHE A 132 -8.07 -9.47 -1.39
CA PHE A 132 -7.00 -10.46 -1.32
C PHE A 132 -7.56 -11.88 -1.21
N PHE A 133 -8.53 -12.10 -0.32
CA PHE A 133 -9.12 -13.42 -0.10
C PHE A 133 -9.84 -13.92 -1.35
N ASP A 134 -10.61 -13.05 -2.01
CA ASP A 134 -11.30 -13.39 -3.25
C ASP A 134 -10.31 -13.75 -4.34
N THR A 135 -9.21 -13.00 -4.48
CA THR A 135 -8.16 -13.28 -5.47
C THR A 135 -7.45 -14.61 -5.22
N ILE A 136 -7.11 -14.92 -3.96
CA ILE A 136 -6.46 -16.17 -3.58
C ILE A 136 -7.41 -17.35 -3.80
N SER A 137 -8.69 -17.20 -3.48
CA SER A 137 -9.70 -18.26 -3.68
C SER A 137 -9.88 -18.64 -5.15
N GLN A 138 -9.74 -17.67 -6.06
CA GLN A 138 -9.91 -17.84 -7.50
C GLN A 138 -8.65 -18.39 -8.21
N MET A 139 -7.55 -18.64 -7.49
CA MET A 139 -6.31 -19.15 -8.07
C MET A 139 -6.51 -20.58 -8.63
N THR A 140 -6.12 -20.80 -9.89
CA THR A 140 -6.25 -22.12 -10.53
C THR A 140 -5.07 -23.03 -10.21
N ILE A 141 -5.16 -24.32 -10.56
CA ILE A 141 -4.05 -25.27 -10.40
C ILE A 141 -2.86 -24.86 -11.28
N GLU A 142 -3.10 -24.28 -12.45
CA GLU A 142 -2.04 -23.74 -13.31
C GLU A 142 -1.33 -22.55 -12.64
N ASP A 143 -2.07 -21.65 -12.00
CA ASP A 143 -1.51 -20.52 -11.26
C ASP A 143 -0.66 -20.99 -10.07
N VAL A 144 -1.18 -21.96 -9.30
CA VAL A 144 -0.43 -22.62 -8.20
C VAL A 144 0.87 -23.21 -8.72
N ASN A 145 0.82 -23.97 -9.82
CA ASN A 145 1.98 -24.61 -10.39
C ASN A 145 3.02 -23.59 -10.91
N GLY A 146 2.54 -22.48 -11.46
CA GLY A 146 3.37 -21.35 -11.88
C GLY A 146 4.04 -20.64 -10.71
N ILE A 147 3.36 -20.52 -9.57
CA ILE A 147 3.94 -19.96 -8.34
C ILE A 147 4.95 -20.92 -7.72
N TYR A 148 4.60 -22.20 -7.61
CA TYR A 148 5.43 -23.22 -6.97
C TYR A 148 6.78 -23.43 -7.68
N ASN A 149 6.77 -23.48 -9.02
CA ASN A 149 7.99 -23.63 -9.83
C ASN A 149 8.59 -22.29 -10.28
N GLY A 150 7.97 -21.18 -9.88
CA GLY A 150 8.37 -19.84 -10.27
C GLY A 150 9.56 -19.29 -9.47
N PRO A 151 10.04 -18.09 -9.81
CA PRO A 151 10.97 -17.33 -8.98
C PRO A 151 10.36 -16.98 -7.62
N GLU A 152 11.19 -16.56 -6.66
CA GLU A 152 10.76 -16.26 -5.28
C GLU A 152 9.63 -15.20 -5.19
N ASP A 153 9.53 -14.31 -6.17
CA ASP A 153 8.52 -13.25 -6.25
C ASP A 153 7.25 -13.67 -7.01
N ALA A 154 7.12 -14.93 -7.43
CA ALA A 154 6.03 -15.39 -8.31
C ALA A 154 4.63 -15.17 -7.69
N ALA A 155 4.47 -15.42 -6.40
CA ALA A 155 3.21 -15.16 -5.70
C ALA A 155 2.86 -13.68 -5.67
N THR A 156 3.84 -12.82 -5.38
CA THR A 156 3.69 -11.37 -5.37
C THR A 156 3.32 -10.85 -6.76
N ARG A 157 4.00 -11.32 -7.80
CA ARG A 157 3.71 -10.94 -9.20
C ARG A 157 2.33 -11.41 -9.64
N TYR A 158 1.91 -12.61 -9.24
CA TYR A 158 0.56 -13.11 -9.49
C TYR A 158 -0.49 -12.17 -8.88
N LEU A 159 -0.38 -11.87 -7.58
CA LEU A 159 -1.30 -10.98 -6.89
C LEU A 159 -1.32 -9.59 -7.53
N GLN A 160 -0.15 -9.01 -7.84
CA GLN A 160 -0.07 -7.74 -8.56
C GLN A 160 -0.83 -7.79 -9.89
N SER A 161 -0.61 -8.82 -10.71
CA SER A 161 -1.25 -8.94 -12.02
C SER A 161 -2.77 -9.10 -11.95
N LYS A 162 -3.27 -9.84 -10.96
CA LYS A 162 -4.71 -10.12 -10.79
C LYS A 162 -5.43 -9.01 -10.05
N MET A 163 -4.74 -8.31 -9.16
CA MET A 163 -5.36 -7.32 -8.27
C MET A 163 -5.19 -5.89 -8.75
N THR A 164 -4.19 -5.54 -9.56
CA THR A 164 -3.93 -4.11 -9.88
C THR A 164 -5.18 -3.37 -10.37
N THR A 165 -5.92 -3.95 -11.33
CA THR A 165 -7.14 -3.31 -11.86
C THR A 165 -8.31 -3.39 -10.87
N PRO A 166 -8.72 -4.58 -10.38
CA PRO A 166 -9.83 -4.67 -9.42
C PRO A 166 -9.59 -3.88 -8.13
N LEU A 167 -8.37 -3.95 -7.59
CA LEU A 167 -7.97 -3.21 -6.39
C LEU A 167 -8.08 -1.71 -6.64
N LYS A 168 -7.66 -1.20 -7.80
CA LYS A 168 -7.78 0.23 -8.09
C LYS A 168 -9.24 0.68 -8.16
N ASP A 169 -10.11 -0.11 -8.76
CA ASP A 169 -11.52 0.24 -8.92
C ASP A 169 -12.26 0.19 -7.57
N GLU A 170 -12.01 -0.85 -6.78
CA GLU A 170 -12.70 -1.09 -5.50
C GLU A 170 -12.09 -0.31 -4.35
N MET A 171 -10.77 -0.09 -4.33
CA MET A 171 -10.12 0.70 -3.29
C MET A 171 -10.30 2.19 -3.46
N ARG A 172 -10.63 2.67 -4.66
CA ARG A 172 -10.84 4.10 -4.88
C ARG A 172 -11.89 4.69 -3.93
N PRO A 173 -13.14 4.20 -3.84
CA PRO A 173 -14.11 4.72 -2.87
C PRO A 173 -13.66 4.51 -1.42
N VAL A 174 -13.05 3.36 -1.11
CA VAL A 174 -12.52 3.04 0.22
C VAL A 174 -11.49 4.07 0.70
N VAL A 175 -10.55 4.45 -0.16
CA VAL A 175 -9.54 5.46 0.13
C VAL A 175 -10.20 6.85 0.27
N ILE A 176 -11.27 7.15 -0.49
CA ILE A 176 -11.97 8.45 -0.37
C ILE A 176 -12.55 8.57 1.02
N ASP A 177 -13.23 7.51 1.46
CA ASP A 177 -13.88 7.46 2.74
C ASP A 177 -12.85 7.53 3.87
N SER A 178 -11.75 6.77 3.79
CA SER A 178 -10.70 6.79 4.80
C SER A 178 -10.00 8.16 4.92
N ILE A 179 -9.71 8.83 3.81
CA ILE A 179 -9.13 10.19 3.80
C ILE A 179 -10.10 11.20 4.46
N SER A 180 -11.40 11.06 4.20
CA SER A 180 -12.43 11.91 4.80
C SER A 180 -12.62 11.60 6.30
N GLU A 181 -12.57 10.33 6.68
CA GLU A 181 -12.76 9.83 8.04
C GLU A 181 -11.69 10.36 9.00
N VAL A 182 -10.42 10.35 8.57
CA VAL A 182 -9.30 10.83 9.39
C VAL A 182 -9.03 12.33 9.25
N GLY A 183 -9.87 13.05 8.52
CA GLY A 183 -9.80 14.50 8.40
C GLY A 183 -8.63 15.03 7.56
N ALA A 184 -8.02 14.20 6.71
CA ALA A 184 -6.85 14.58 5.92
C ALA A 184 -7.17 15.72 4.92
N VAL A 185 -8.39 15.72 4.35
CA VAL A 185 -8.85 16.81 3.45
C VAL A 185 -8.90 18.15 4.19
N GLN A 186 -9.46 18.15 5.39
CA GLN A 186 -9.62 19.34 6.21
C GLN A 186 -8.26 19.88 6.67
N SER A 187 -7.33 18.99 7.05
CA SER A 187 -5.95 19.37 7.39
C SER A 187 -5.23 20.00 6.19
N TYR A 188 -5.35 19.41 5.00
CA TYR A 188 -4.80 19.96 3.76
C TYR A 188 -5.36 21.36 3.46
N ASP A 189 -6.68 21.54 3.53
CA ASP A 189 -7.32 22.83 3.29
C ASP A 189 -6.83 23.89 4.28
N ASN A 190 -6.66 23.53 5.55
CA ASN A 190 -6.11 24.41 6.58
C ASN A 190 -4.66 24.82 6.27
N VAL A 191 -3.79 23.86 5.92
CA VAL A 191 -2.40 24.11 5.49
C VAL A 191 -2.38 25.12 4.34
N MET A 192 -3.17 24.87 3.29
CA MET A 192 -3.18 25.72 2.10
C MET A 192 -3.77 27.11 2.38
N ASN A 193 -4.75 27.23 3.27
CA ASN A 193 -5.30 28.52 3.67
C ASN A 193 -4.28 29.35 4.45
N LYS A 194 -3.49 28.73 5.33
CA LYS A 194 -2.40 29.41 6.05
C LYS A 194 -1.28 29.81 5.12
N TYR A 195 -0.88 28.92 4.21
CA TYR A 195 0.13 29.21 3.20
C TYR A 195 -0.24 30.46 2.38
N ARG A 196 -1.45 30.53 1.84
CA ARG A 196 -1.93 31.69 1.03
C ARG A 196 -2.03 32.99 1.81
N ALA A 197 -2.09 32.94 3.14
CA ALA A 197 -2.14 34.13 3.99
C ALA A 197 -0.74 34.74 4.25
N ILE A 198 0.35 34.04 3.92
CA ILE A 198 1.71 34.56 4.07
C ILE A 198 1.99 35.56 2.94
N PRO A 199 2.42 36.81 3.23
CA PRO A 199 2.78 37.77 2.19
C PRO A 199 3.99 37.29 1.36
N PHE A 200 3.99 37.61 0.06
CA PHE A 200 5.09 37.34 -0.87
C PHE A 200 5.45 35.86 -1.07
N VAL A 201 4.61 34.91 -0.63
CA VAL A 201 4.78 33.51 -1.05
C VAL A 201 4.32 33.35 -2.51
N PRO A 202 5.03 32.54 -3.30
CA PRO A 202 4.55 32.21 -4.65
C PRO A 202 3.17 31.56 -4.55
N ASP A 203 2.28 31.88 -5.48
CA ASP A 203 0.98 31.23 -5.56
C ASP A 203 1.21 29.76 -5.93
N VAL A 204 1.20 28.87 -4.93
CA VAL A 204 1.09 27.42 -5.13
C VAL A 204 -0.37 27.10 -5.48
N LYS A 205 -0.85 27.73 -6.56
CA LYS A 205 -1.83 27.12 -7.44
C LYS A 205 -1.05 26.10 -8.23
N ALA A 206 -0.98 24.88 -7.70
CA ALA A 206 -0.97 23.66 -8.49
C ALA A 206 -0.63 23.86 -9.99
N ASP A 207 0.61 24.20 -10.34
CA ASP A 207 1.07 24.13 -11.74
C ASP A 207 1.48 22.69 -12.08
N ILE A 208 0.67 21.77 -11.56
CA ILE A 208 0.72 20.33 -11.73
C ILE A 208 0.28 20.00 -13.17
N THR A 209 -0.44 20.92 -13.81
CA THR A 209 -0.87 20.77 -15.21
C THR A 209 0.34 20.77 -16.15
N ASN A 210 1.30 21.69 -15.96
CA ASN A 210 2.49 21.74 -16.81
C ASN A 210 3.53 20.68 -16.42
N HIS A 211 3.72 20.39 -15.12
CA HIS A 211 4.71 19.40 -14.69
C HIS A 211 4.35 17.94 -15.04
N VAL A 212 3.06 17.62 -15.16
CA VAL A 212 2.60 16.30 -15.62
C VAL A 212 2.67 16.20 -17.14
N LEU A 213 2.50 17.29 -17.89
CA LEU A 213 2.63 17.29 -19.35
C LEU A 213 4.09 17.22 -19.83
N ASP A 214 5.04 17.76 -19.07
CA ASP A 214 6.48 17.62 -19.35
C ASP A 214 7.06 16.26 -18.93
N LYS A 215 6.31 15.44 -18.16
CA LYS A 215 6.74 14.13 -17.66
C LYS A 215 5.87 12.92 -18.06
N THR A 216 4.85 13.12 -18.90
CA THR A 216 4.18 12.05 -19.66
C THR A 216 4.76 11.94 -21.06
#